data_AF-A0A6J4UUV8-F1
#
_entry.id   AF-A0A6J4UUV8-F1
#
_cell.length_a   1.000
_cell.length_b   1.000
_cell.length_c   1.000
_cell.angle_alpha   90.00
_cell.angle_beta   90.00
_cell.angle_gamma   90.00
#
_symmetry.space_group_name_H-M   'P 1'
#
loop_
_entity.id
_entity.type
_entity.pdbx_description
1 polymer ?
#
loop_
_entity_poly.entity_id
_entity_poly.type
_entity_poly.pdbx_seq_one_letter_code
_entity_poly.pdbx_strand_id
1 'polypeptide(L)'
;MERARQLLAASRDDRLSNLFAVAIAMGCRPRELASLRWDDVDLDAGTTTFRQTHHGPHRRSLIRRRRGRPPRRSVRPPVSRMTPPD
;
A
#
# COMPACT_ATOMS: atom_id res chain seq x y z
N MET A 1 -9.65 -12.02 9.96
CA MET A 1 -8.74 -11.19 10.78
C MET A 1 -7.64 -12.00 11.45
N GLU A 2 -7.89 -13.23 11.89
CA GLU A 2 -6.87 -14.06 12.53
C GLU A 2 -5.60 -14.31 11.69
N ARG A 3 -5.76 -14.69 10.42
CA ARG A 3 -4.61 -14.87 9.50
C ARG A 3 -3.80 -13.59 9.26
N ALA A 4 -4.46 -12.43 9.29
CA ALA A 4 -3.79 -11.14 9.15
C ALA A 4 -2.92 -10.83 10.38
N ARG A 5 -3.41 -11.14 11.59
CA ARG A 5 -2.63 -10.99 12.82
C ARG A 5 -1.43 -11.93 12.86
N GLN A 6 -1.62 -13.19 12.44
CA GLN A 6 -0.54 -14.17 12.35
C GLN A 6 0.55 -13.72 11.37
N LEU A 7 0.17 -13.18 10.20
CA LEU A 7 1.12 -12.63 9.23
C LEU A 7 1.91 -11.44 9.80
N LEU A 8 1.24 -10.50 10.48
CA LEU A 8 1.92 -9.34 11.07
C LEU A 8 2.85 -9.74 12.22
N ALA A 9 2.46 -10.72 13.04
CA ALA A 9 3.32 -11.27 14.08
C ALA A 9 4.56 -11.95 13.49
N ALA A 10 4.39 -12.74 12.43
CA ALA A 10 5.49 -13.44 11.76
C ALA A 10 6.43 -12.51 10.97
N SER A 11 5.96 -11.32 10.59
CA SER A 11 6.74 -10.33 9.84
C SER A 11 7.26 -9.19 10.71
N ARG A 12 7.20 -9.31 12.04
CA ARG A 12 7.55 -8.22 12.98
C ARG A 12 8.98 -7.70 12.80
N ASP A 13 9.93 -8.60 12.54
CA ASP A 13 11.35 -8.28 12.32
C ASP A 13 11.71 -8.16 10.81
N ASP A 14 10.73 -8.30 9.92
CA ASP A 14 10.93 -8.13 8.48
C ASP A 14 10.82 -6.64 8.12
N ARG A 15 11.73 -6.17 7.25
CA ARG A 15 11.69 -4.80 6.72
C ARG A 15 10.36 -4.45 6.04
N LEU A 16 9.61 -5.44 5.56
CA LEU A 16 8.32 -5.33 4.91
C LEU A 16 7.14 -5.34 5.90
N SER A 17 7.35 -5.42 7.22
CA SER A 17 6.27 -5.43 8.22
C SER A 17 5.27 -4.30 8.02
N ASN A 18 5.78 -3.07 7.88
CA ASN A 18 4.96 -1.87 7.63
C ASN A 18 4.23 -1.96 6.30
N LEU A 19 4.85 -2.59 5.29
CA LEU A 19 4.24 -2.81 3.98
C LEU A 19 3.02 -3.75 4.09
N PHE A 20 3.13 -4.83 4.86
CA PHE A 20 2.03 -5.76 5.11
C PHE A 20 0.90 -5.12 5.92
N ALA A 21 1.24 -4.35 6.96
CA ALA A 21 0.25 -3.62 7.76
C ALA A 21 -0.58 -2.69 6.87
N VAL A 22 0.08 -1.92 6.02
CA VAL A 22 -0.53 -1.01 5.06
C VAL A 22 -1.41 -1.76 4.04
N ALA A 23 -0.93 -2.90 3.51
CA ALA A 23 -1.69 -3.72 2.57
C ALA A 23 -3.00 -4.27 3.16
N ILE A 24 -2.94 -4.77 4.40
CA ILE A 24 -4.09 -5.31 5.14
C ILE A 24 -5.05 -4.16 5.48
N ALA A 25 -4.53 -3.05 5.98
CA ALA A 25 -5.29 -1.88 6.42
C ALA A 25 -6.10 -1.24 5.28
N MET A 26 -5.51 -1.12 4.09
CA MET A 26 -6.17 -0.53 2.92
C MET A 26 -6.91 -1.56 2.04
N GLY A 27 -6.70 -2.85 2.32
CA GLY A 27 -7.20 -3.94 1.47
C GLY A 27 -6.68 -3.83 0.04
N CYS A 28 -5.42 -3.44 -0.14
CA CYS A 28 -4.78 -3.31 -1.46
C CYS A 28 -3.90 -4.53 -1.77
N ARG A 29 -3.80 -4.89 -3.05
CA ARG A 29 -3.02 -6.04 -3.49
C ARG A 29 -1.52 -5.68 -3.54
N PRO A 30 -0.61 -6.66 -3.38
CA PRO A 30 0.84 -6.42 -3.48
C PRO A 30 1.27 -5.66 -4.74
N ARG A 31 0.57 -5.93 -5.86
CA ARG A 31 0.84 -5.26 -7.15
C ARG A 31 0.38 -3.81 -7.21
N GLU A 32 -0.64 -3.44 -6.45
CA GLU A 32 -1.09 -2.05 -6.35
C GLU A 32 -0.11 -1.26 -5.49
N LEU A 33 0.29 -1.85 -4.36
CA LEU A 33 1.29 -1.29 -3.45
C LEU A 33 2.65 -1.12 -4.10
N ALA A 34 3.09 -2.09 -4.90
CA ALA A 34 4.33 -2.02 -5.70
C ALA A 34 4.28 -0.98 -6.83
N SER A 35 3.11 -0.45 -7.18
CA SER A 35 2.95 0.60 -8.18
C SER A 35 2.60 1.97 -7.59
N LEU A 36 2.49 2.05 -6.26
CA LEU A 36 2.15 3.27 -5.56
C LEU A 36 3.27 4.30 -5.71
N ARG A 37 2.90 5.56 -5.98
CA ARG A 37 3.82 6.69 -6.06
C ARG A 37 3.52 7.67 -4.93
N TRP A 38 4.51 8.48 -4.56
CA TRP A 38 4.32 9.55 -3.57
C TRP A 38 3.21 10.53 -3.96
N ASP A 39 3.10 10.86 -5.25
CA ASP A 39 2.04 11.68 -5.86
C ASP A 39 0.61 11.11 -5.69
N ASP A 40 0.49 9.85 -5.28
CA ASP A 40 -0.77 9.15 -5.09
C ASP A 40 -1.19 9.07 -3.60
N VAL A 41 -0.37 9.61 -2.69
CA VAL A 41 -0.60 9.67 -1.25
C VAL A 41 -0.80 11.12 -0.83
N ASP A 42 -1.98 11.41 -0.28
CA ASP A 42 -2.30 12.71 0.32
C ASP A 42 -2.31 12.53 1.84
N LEU A 43 -1.24 12.98 2.50
CA LEU A 43 -1.08 12.85 3.94
C LEU A 43 -1.97 13.84 4.72
N ASP A 44 -2.26 15.01 4.14
CA ASP A 44 -3.11 16.04 4.75
C ASP A 44 -4.58 15.60 4.76
N ALA A 45 -5.08 15.08 3.63
CA ALA A 45 -6.43 14.51 3.55
C ALA A 45 -6.50 13.11 4.20
N GLY A 46 -5.35 12.47 4.42
CA GLY A 46 -5.23 11.09 4.86
C GLY A 46 -5.85 10.14 3.85
N THR A 47 -5.58 10.31 2.55
CA THR A 47 -6.13 9.47 1.48
C THR A 47 -5.04 8.88 0.61
N THR A 48 -5.31 7.73 0.03
CA THR A 48 -4.41 7.06 -0.91
C THR A 48 -5.18 6.65 -2.14
N THR A 49 -4.68 7.04 -3.31
CA THR A 49 -5.34 6.82 -4.59
C THR A 49 -4.60 5.79 -5.44
N PHE A 50 -5.19 4.61 -5.61
CA PHE A 50 -4.62 3.56 -6.46
C PHE A 50 -4.98 3.83 -7.93
N ARG A 51 -4.02 4.39 -8.68
CA ARG A 51 -4.22 4.73 -10.11
C ARG A 51 -3.80 3.60 -11.06
N GLN A 52 -2.91 2.70 -10.60
CA GLN A 52 -2.28 1.69 -11.42
C GLN A 52 -2.12 0.37 -10.66
N THR A 53 -1.78 -0.66 -11.40
CA THR A 53 -1.40 -1.96 -10.85
C THR A 53 -0.14 -2.39 -11.59
N HIS A 54 0.87 -2.86 -10.87
CA HIS A 54 2.09 -3.38 -11.48
C HIS A 54 1.77 -4.63 -12.30
N HIS A 55 2.02 -4.63 -13.62
CA HIS A 55 1.90 -5.82 -14.48
C HIS A 55 3.25 -6.23 -15.07
N GLY A 56 3.82 -7.35 -14.61
CA GLY A 56 5.06 -7.93 -15.16
C GLY A 56 5.99 -8.48 -14.08
N PRO A 57 7.08 -9.18 -14.47
CA PRO A 57 8.12 -9.61 -13.55
C PRO A 57 8.91 -8.40 -13.01
N HIS A 58 9.43 -8.51 -11.78
CA HIS A 58 10.12 -7.43 -11.05
C HIS A 58 11.22 -6.71 -11.87
N ARG A 59 11.89 -7.41 -12.79
CA ARG A 59 12.99 -6.87 -13.62
C ARG A 59 12.54 -6.17 -14.92
N ARG A 60 11.28 -6.26 -15.33
CA ARG A 60 10.71 -5.58 -16.52
C ARG A 60 9.41 -4.87 -16.15
N SER A 61 9.51 -3.96 -15.19
CA SER A 61 8.39 -3.16 -14.74
C SER A 61 8.14 -1.99 -15.70
N LEU A 62 7.00 -2.00 -16.38
CA LEU A 62 6.48 -0.81 -17.09
C LEU A 62 5.34 -0.22 -16.26
N ILE A 63 5.67 0.72 -15.36
CA ILE A 63 4.68 1.52 -14.64
C ILE A 63 4.28 2.70 -15.55
N ARG A 64 3.29 2.47 -16.41
CA ARG A 64 2.81 3.50 -17.34
C ARG A 64 1.56 4.17 -16.80
N ARG A 65 1.68 5.44 -16.38
CA ARG A 65 0.52 6.28 -16.04
C ARG A 65 -0.41 6.34 -17.25
N ARG A 66 -1.64 5.85 -17.12
CA ARG A 66 -2.72 6.22 -18.07
C ARG A 66 -3.29 7.56 -17.62
N ARG A 67 -2.81 8.65 -18.23
CA ARG A 67 -3.38 9.99 -18.05
C ARG A 67 -4.83 9.99 -18.56
N GLY A 68 -5.75 10.64 -17.85
CA GLY A 68 -7.14 10.84 -18.29
C GLY A 68 -8.15 9.73 -17.97
N ARG A 69 -7.80 8.69 -17.21
CA ARG A 69 -8.81 7.76 -16.64
C ARG A 69 -9.04 8.03 -15.16
N PRO A 70 -10.28 7.81 -14.66
CA PRO A 70 -10.56 7.90 -13.24
C PRO A 70 -9.70 6.90 -12.45
N PRO A 71 -9.32 7.25 -11.21
CA PRO A 71 -8.59 6.34 -10.33
C PRO A 71 -9.37 5.05 -10.13
N ARG A 72 -8.68 3.92 -10.02
CA ARG A 72 -9.35 2.63 -9.86
C ARG A 72 -10.01 2.53 -8.49
N ARG A 73 -9.39 3.13 -7.47
CA ARG A 73 -9.88 3.15 -6.08
C ARG A 73 -9.19 4.24 -5.28
N SER A 74 -9.91 4.90 -4.38
CA SER A 74 -9.33 5.74 -3.32
C SER A 74 -9.75 5.18 -1.96
N VAL A 75 -8.82 5.14 -1.01
CA VAL A 75 -9.06 4.60 0.33
C VAL A 75 -8.46 5.55 1.36
N ARG A 76 -9.19 5.77 2.45
CA ARG A 76 -8.65 6.39 3.65
C ARG A 76 -7.92 5.32 4.47
N PRO A 77 -6.60 5.44 4.74
CA PRO A 77 -5.93 4.52 5.63
C PRO A 77 -6.55 4.62 7.04
N PRO A 78 -6.70 3.52 7.78
CA PRO A 78 -7.03 3.60 9.19
C PRO A 78 -5.88 4.31 9.92
N VAL A 79 -6.23 5.24 10.81
CA VAL A 79 -5.27 5.94 11.66
C VAL A 79 -4.54 4.92 12.54
N SER A 80 -3.27 4.70 12.26
CA SER A 80 -2.40 3.93 13.15
C SER A 80 -1.77 4.90 14.14
N ARG A 81 -2.01 4.71 15.44
CA ARG A 81 -1.22 5.38 16.47
C ARG A 81 0.17 4.76 16.43
N MET A 82 1.09 5.41 15.73
CA MET A 82 2.49 5.04 15.75
C MET A 82 3.01 5.50 17.12
N THR A 83 3.14 4.56 18.06
CA THR A 83 3.85 4.83 19.31
C THR A 83 5.31 5.10 18.92
N PRO A 84 5.87 6.26 19.27
CA PRO A 84 7.28 6.53 18.96
C PRO A 84 8.15 5.46 19.65
N PRO A 85 9.22 4.98 18.99
CA PRO A 85 10.21 4.17 19.69
C PRO A 85 10.88 5.05 20.76
N ASP A 86 10.99 4.52 21.99
CA ASP A 86 11.84 5.07 23.06
C ASP A 86 13.31 5.14 22.61
#